data_AF-A0A1V5ZA40-F1
#
_entry.id   AF-A0A1V5ZA40-F1
#
_cell.length_a   1.000
_cell.length_b   1.000
_cell.length_c   1.000
_cell.angle_alpha   90.00
_cell.angle_beta   90.00
_cell.angle_gamma   90.00
#
_symmetry.space_group_name_H-M   'P 1'
#
loop_
_entity.id
_entity.type
_entity.pdbx_description
1 polymer ?
#
loop_
_entity_poly.entity_id
_entity_poly.type
_entity_poly.pdbx_seq_one_letter_code
_entity_poly.pdbx_strand_id
1 'polypeptide(L)'
;MHENAVSLILKDQNIEYIISLPCDRTKDLCGILEKQFRYITISREEDGIGILSGLSLVGKRGVLQMQSSGLGNSLNALMTLPYLYGLPLPVIASWRGYYQEKIPAQIPFNEKIPELMKLYNIPCTIIREYKDIDLIASVISDAWKENRPHIALISPRLWEGGRDCFQNPHEKTRERIVDLSHQGVFSKPIMQRADAIEVIASMMTNELVVSNIGVPSKELYHARDVPANFYMLGSYTQASPLGLGIALGTDRKVVVLDGDGSLLGTSVLPVISGESPENLIIICLDNGVFGSTGDQCSPAFNLVDLELLAKASGFHKTCKVHTPEELKTAYAQALTGGLFFIHVIIRPGNRSVSNIPLLPSEIKDRFCSEAGTKI
;
A
#
# COMPACT_ATOMS: atom_id res chain seq x y z
N MET A 1 -25.79 6.46 -18.42
CA MET A 1 -24.65 7.07 -17.72
C MET A 1 -23.44 6.23 -18.04
N HIS A 2 -22.39 6.85 -18.56
CA HIS A 2 -21.18 6.13 -19.00
C HIS A 2 -20.46 5.47 -17.80
N GLU A 3 -20.62 6.03 -16.61
CA GLU A 3 -20.14 5.52 -15.33
C GLU A 3 -20.69 4.11 -15.02
N ASN A 4 -21.97 3.85 -15.34
CA ASN A 4 -22.55 2.52 -15.18
C ASN A 4 -21.90 1.49 -16.13
N ALA A 5 -21.55 1.92 -17.35
CA ALA A 5 -20.85 1.04 -18.29
C ALA A 5 -19.44 0.71 -17.78
N VAL A 6 -18.72 1.67 -17.19
CA VAL A 6 -17.44 1.38 -16.50
C VAL A 6 -17.66 0.35 -15.40
N SER A 7 -18.65 0.52 -14.52
CA SER A 7 -18.94 -0.43 -13.45
C SER A 7 -19.25 -1.84 -13.97
N LEU A 8 -20.03 -1.96 -15.06
CA LEU A 8 -20.32 -3.25 -15.70
C LEU A 8 -19.04 -3.91 -16.24
N ILE A 9 -18.18 -3.14 -16.93
CA ILE A 9 -16.88 -3.65 -17.40
C ILE A 9 -16.03 -4.18 -16.25
N LEU A 10 -15.97 -3.46 -15.12
CA LEU A 10 -15.20 -3.91 -13.95
C LEU A 10 -15.74 -5.23 -13.38
N LYS A 11 -17.06 -5.40 -13.33
CA LYS A 11 -17.69 -6.67 -12.92
C LYS A 11 -17.36 -7.80 -13.89
N ASP A 12 -17.47 -7.56 -15.19
CA ASP A 12 -17.17 -8.55 -16.22
C ASP A 12 -15.69 -8.95 -16.23
N GLN A 13 -14.80 -8.06 -15.80
CA GLN A 13 -13.37 -8.34 -15.61
C GLN A 13 -13.01 -8.96 -14.24
N ASN A 14 -14.03 -9.36 -13.46
CA ASN A 14 -13.91 -9.95 -12.12
C ASN A 14 -13.10 -9.08 -11.15
N ILE A 15 -13.29 -7.76 -11.18
CA ILE A 15 -12.68 -6.86 -10.19
C ILE A 15 -13.44 -6.99 -8.86
N GLU A 16 -12.71 -7.28 -7.79
CA GLU A 16 -13.22 -7.40 -6.43
C GLU A 16 -13.03 -6.09 -5.64
N TYR A 17 -11.86 -5.47 -5.78
CA TYR A 17 -11.43 -4.31 -4.99
C TYR A 17 -11.30 -3.04 -5.84
N ILE A 18 -11.78 -1.92 -5.28
CA ILE A 18 -11.52 -0.59 -5.80
C ILE A 18 -10.73 0.17 -4.74
N ILE A 19 -9.47 0.44 -5.04
CA ILE A 19 -8.65 1.33 -4.20
C ILE A 19 -8.77 2.73 -4.80
N SER A 20 -9.20 3.71 -4.00
CA SER A 20 -9.55 5.01 -4.56
C SER A 20 -9.07 6.21 -3.75
N LEU A 21 -8.46 7.16 -4.46
CA LEU A 21 -8.45 8.56 -4.03
C LEU A 21 -9.44 9.35 -4.91
N PRO A 22 -10.54 9.88 -4.35
CA PRO A 22 -11.59 10.54 -5.12
C PRO A 22 -11.10 11.76 -5.92
N CYS A 23 -11.71 11.97 -7.09
CA CYS A 23 -11.49 13.13 -7.96
C CYS A 23 -12.85 13.78 -8.30
N ASP A 24 -12.89 15.11 -8.36
CA ASP A 24 -14.09 15.89 -8.69
C ASP A 24 -14.74 15.48 -10.03
N ARG A 25 -13.91 15.16 -11.04
CA ARG A 25 -14.34 14.74 -12.38
C ARG A 25 -14.95 13.34 -12.42
N THR A 26 -14.77 12.55 -11.37
CA THR A 26 -15.26 11.16 -11.29
C THR A 26 -16.16 10.93 -10.08
N LYS A 27 -16.73 11.98 -9.48
CA LYS A 27 -17.59 11.89 -8.28
C LYS A 27 -18.72 10.85 -8.43
N ASP A 28 -19.39 10.83 -9.58
CA ASP A 28 -20.50 9.91 -9.86
C ASP A 28 -20.00 8.47 -10.02
N LEU A 29 -18.87 8.30 -10.69
CA LEU A 29 -18.21 7.00 -10.79
C LEU A 29 -17.79 6.50 -9.39
N CYS A 30 -17.15 7.33 -8.56
CA CYS A 30 -16.79 6.97 -7.19
C CYS A 30 -18.03 6.49 -6.40
N GLY A 31 -19.14 7.22 -6.46
CA GLY A 31 -20.37 6.84 -5.76
C GLY A 31 -21.02 5.56 -6.29
N ILE A 32 -20.86 5.24 -7.59
CA ILE A 32 -21.31 3.96 -8.16
C ILE A 32 -20.40 2.82 -7.70
N LEU A 33 -19.09 3.02 -7.75
CA LEU A 33 -18.10 2.00 -7.38
C LEU A 33 -18.15 1.68 -5.88
N GLU A 34 -18.32 2.68 -5.02
CA GLU A 34 -18.45 2.51 -3.57
C GLU A 34 -19.63 1.60 -3.19
N LYS A 35 -20.73 1.68 -3.94
CA LYS A 35 -21.93 0.86 -3.69
C LYS A 35 -21.83 -0.57 -4.23
N GLN A 36 -20.89 -0.85 -5.13
CA GLN A 36 -20.90 -2.07 -5.94
C GLN A 36 -19.68 -2.97 -5.75
N PHE A 37 -18.60 -2.49 -5.13
CA PHE A 37 -17.35 -3.21 -4.95
C PHE A 37 -16.84 -3.11 -3.51
N ARG A 38 -15.79 -3.88 -3.17
CA ARG A 38 -15.02 -3.63 -1.95
C ARG A 38 -14.19 -2.36 -2.16
N TYR A 39 -14.78 -1.23 -1.81
CA TYR A 39 -14.21 0.09 -2.02
C TYR A 39 -13.41 0.56 -0.80
N ILE A 40 -12.16 0.93 -1.02
CA ILE A 40 -11.23 1.38 0.02
C ILE A 40 -10.76 2.78 -0.35
N THR A 41 -11.09 3.74 0.50
CA THR A 41 -10.63 5.13 0.32
C THR A 41 -9.24 5.28 0.92
N ILE A 42 -8.28 5.73 0.11
CA ILE A 42 -6.92 6.06 0.52
C ILE A 42 -6.75 7.56 0.70
N SER A 43 -5.66 7.99 1.35
CA SER A 43 -5.34 9.42 1.56
C SER A 43 -4.23 9.94 0.64
N ARG A 44 -3.51 9.03 -0.03
CA ARG A 44 -2.42 9.33 -0.97
C ARG A 44 -2.37 8.25 -2.03
N GLU A 45 -2.30 8.61 -3.30
CA GLU A 45 -2.38 7.67 -4.43
C GLU A 45 -1.28 6.60 -4.38
N GLU A 46 -0.10 6.97 -3.87
CA GLU A 46 1.04 6.08 -3.74
C GLU A 46 0.75 4.88 -2.83
N ASP A 47 0.00 5.07 -1.73
CA ASP A 47 -0.41 3.97 -0.84
C ASP A 47 -1.29 2.95 -1.60
N GLY A 48 -2.04 3.40 -2.60
CA GLY A 48 -2.84 2.52 -3.45
C GLY A 48 -2.00 1.60 -4.34
N ILE A 49 -0.76 1.99 -4.67
CA ILE A 49 0.17 1.14 -5.40
C ILE A 49 0.55 -0.08 -4.56
N GLY A 50 0.95 0.14 -3.30
CA GLY A 50 1.30 -0.94 -2.39
C GLY A 50 0.10 -1.84 -2.08
N ILE A 51 -1.07 -1.27 -1.73
CA ILE A 51 -2.27 -2.08 -1.42
C ILE A 51 -2.67 -2.98 -2.59
N LEU A 52 -2.73 -2.42 -3.81
CA LEU A 52 -3.12 -3.21 -4.97
C LEU A 52 -2.07 -4.25 -5.36
N SER A 53 -0.79 -3.93 -5.21
CA SER A 53 0.31 -4.90 -5.36
C SER A 53 0.16 -6.07 -4.38
N GLY A 54 -0.20 -5.78 -3.12
CA GLY A 54 -0.39 -6.79 -2.08
C GLY A 54 -1.57 -7.71 -2.36
N LEU A 55 -2.69 -7.15 -2.79
CA LEU A 55 -3.86 -7.91 -3.25
C LEU A 55 -3.49 -8.85 -4.41
N SER A 56 -2.70 -8.38 -5.38
CA SER A 56 -2.28 -9.20 -6.52
C SER A 56 -1.44 -10.42 -6.12
N LEU A 57 -0.54 -10.27 -5.13
CA LEU A 57 0.29 -11.37 -4.62
C LEU A 57 -0.56 -12.51 -4.04
N VAL A 58 -1.75 -12.20 -3.52
CA VAL A 58 -2.72 -13.18 -3.01
C VAL A 58 -3.87 -13.42 -3.99
N GLY A 59 -3.67 -13.12 -5.27
CA GLY A 59 -4.58 -13.48 -6.37
C GLY A 59 -5.87 -12.66 -6.43
N LYS A 60 -5.97 -11.58 -5.65
CA LYS A 60 -7.13 -10.70 -5.64
C LYS A 60 -7.05 -9.66 -6.74
N ARG A 61 -8.16 -9.48 -7.44
CA ARG A 61 -8.26 -8.55 -8.58
C ARG A 61 -8.78 -7.21 -8.13
N GLY A 62 -8.01 -6.15 -8.36
CA GLY A 62 -8.42 -4.79 -8.04
C GLY A 62 -8.04 -3.78 -9.12
N VAL A 63 -8.58 -2.56 -8.98
CA VAL A 63 -8.22 -1.39 -9.80
C VAL A 63 -7.91 -0.22 -8.89
N LEU A 64 -6.87 0.54 -9.23
CA LEU A 64 -6.59 1.82 -8.60
C LEU A 64 -7.35 2.93 -9.37
N GLN A 65 -8.34 3.54 -8.72
CA GLN A 65 -9.04 4.70 -9.25
C GLN A 65 -8.45 5.98 -8.64
N MET A 66 -7.95 6.87 -9.48
CA MET A 66 -7.25 8.06 -9.01
C MET A 66 -7.36 9.22 -9.99
N GLN A 67 -6.85 10.38 -9.58
CA GLN A 67 -6.58 11.49 -10.49
C GLN A 67 -5.25 11.27 -11.22
N SER A 68 -5.14 11.75 -12.46
CA SER A 68 -3.92 11.65 -13.26
C SER A 68 -2.68 12.32 -12.63
N SER A 69 -2.85 13.35 -11.80
CA SER A 69 -1.74 14.01 -11.11
C SER A 69 -1.04 13.09 -10.11
N GLY A 70 -1.78 12.16 -9.51
CA GLY A 70 -1.23 11.18 -8.59
C GLY A 70 -0.24 10.23 -9.27
N LEU A 71 -0.24 10.12 -10.60
CA LEU A 71 0.76 9.33 -11.33
C LEU A 71 2.16 9.90 -11.12
N GLY A 72 2.29 11.22 -10.97
CA GLY A 72 3.57 11.87 -10.67
C GLY A 72 4.05 11.53 -9.27
N ASN A 73 3.18 11.65 -8.28
CA ASN A 73 3.47 11.30 -6.89
C ASN A 73 3.82 9.82 -6.73
N SER A 74 3.21 8.95 -7.53
CA SER A 74 3.31 7.49 -7.39
C SER A 74 4.33 6.85 -8.32
N LEU A 75 4.99 7.62 -9.20
CA LEU A 75 5.82 7.06 -10.27
C LEU A 75 6.97 6.20 -9.74
N ASN A 76 7.63 6.63 -8.67
CA ASN A 76 8.71 5.85 -8.06
C ASN A 76 8.20 4.52 -7.47
N ALA A 77 7.07 4.54 -6.75
CA ALA A 77 6.44 3.32 -6.25
C ALA A 77 6.04 2.39 -7.41
N LEU A 78 5.39 2.94 -8.45
CA LEU A 78 4.98 2.20 -9.64
C LEU A 78 6.16 1.49 -10.32
N MET A 79 7.29 2.18 -10.47
CA MET A 79 8.47 1.62 -11.14
C MET A 79 9.24 0.63 -10.26
N THR A 80 9.28 0.85 -8.94
CA THR A 80 10.15 0.07 -8.04
C THR A 80 9.41 -1.04 -7.27
N LEU A 81 8.10 -1.17 -7.47
CA LEU A 81 7.29 -2.28 -6.95
C LEU A 81 6.56 -3.02 -8.09
N PRO A 82 5.38 -2.63 -8.59
CA PRO A 82 4.66 -3.48 -9.53
C PRO A 82 5.39 -3.67 -10.86
N TYR A 83 6.07 -2.65 -11.40
CA TYR A 83 6.89 -2.83 -12.59
C TYR A 83 8.12 -3.72 -12.34
N LEU A 84 8.83 -3.51 -11.22
CA LEU A 84 10.05 -4.25 -10.88
C LEU A 84 9.78 -5.74 -10.64
N TYR A 85 8.71 -6.07 -9.92
CA TYR A 85 8.37 -7.45 -9.55
C TYR A 85 7.51 -8.16 -10.60
N GLY A 86 6.98 -7.44 -11.59
CA GLY A 86 6.02 -7.97 -12.54
C GLY A 86 4.68 -8.29 -11.87
N LEU A 87 4.06 -7.27 -11.27
CA LEU A 87 2.74 -7.36 -10.64
C LEU A 87 1.69 -6.63 -11.50
N PRO A 88 0.49 -7.23 -11.65
CA PRO A 88 -0.59 -6.60 -12.39
C PRO A 88 -1.15 -5.40 -11.64
N LEU A 89 -1.19 -4.23 -12.29
CA LEU A 89 -1.71 -3.01 -11.68
C LEU A 89 -2.48 -2.15 -12.69
N PRO A 90 -3.77 -2.45 -12.91
CA PRO A 90 -4.62 -1.58 -13.72
C PRO A 90 -4.99 -0.30 -12.97
N VAL A 91 -4.80 0.85 -13.62
CA VAL A 91 -5.14 2.17 -13.09
C VAL A 91 -6.23 2.81 -13.95
N ILE A 92 -7.27 3.34 -13.32
CA ILE A 92 -8.23 4.25 -13.94
C ILE A 92 -7.94 5.67 -13.45
N ALA A 93 -7.28 6.45 -14.30
CA ALA A 93 -6.86 7.80 -14.00
C ALA A 93 -7.78 8.82 -14.70
N SER A 94 -8.42 9.69 -13.92
CA SER A 94 -9.14 10.86 -14.44
C SER A 94 -8.16 11.92 -14.93
N TRP A 95 -8.16 12.23 -16.23
CA TRP A 95 -7.18 13.11 -16.87
C TRP A 95 -7.47 14.59 -16.64
N ARG A 96 -6.81 15.17 -15.63
CA ARG A 96 -6.82 16.63 -15.38
C ARG A 96 -5.84 17.35 -16.31
N GLY A 97 -5.91 18.67 -16.40
CA GLY A 97 -4.95 19.45 -17.20
C GLY A 97 -5.09 19.34 -18.72
N TYR A 98 -6.11 18.62 -19.21
CA TYR A 98 -6.29 18.33 -20.64
C TYR A 98 -7.54 18.99 -21.23
N TYR A 99 -8.71 18.36 -21.06
CA TYR A 99 -9.94 18.80 -21.72
C TYR A 99 -10.68 19.86 -20.90
N GLN A 100 -10.77 21.09 -21.44
CA GLN A 100 -11.43 22.25 -20.83
C GLN A 100 -10.99 22.51 -19.37
N GLU A 101 -9.74 22.21 -19.02
CA GLU A 101 -9.24 22.44 -17.67
C GLU A 101 -9.14 23.94 -17.39
N LYS A 102 -9.68 24.35 -16.23
CA LYS A 102 -9.67 25.76 -15.79
C LYS A 102 -8.73 25.99 -14.61
N ILE A 103 -8.30 24.93 -13.92
CA ILE A 103 -7.39 25.03 -12.78
C ILE A 103 -5.94 25.02 -13.29
N PRO A 104 -5.21 26.14 -13.25
CA PRO A 104 -3.87 26.22 -13.86
C PRO A 104 -2.87 25.25 -13.22
N ALA A 105 -2.99 24.99 -11.91
CA ALA A 105 -2.13 24.04 -11.20
C ALA A 105 -2.22 22.59 -11.73
N GLN A 106 -3.31 22.24 -12.43
CA GLN A 106 -3.49 20.91 -13.01
C GLN A 106 -2.81 20.75 -14.37
N ILE A 107 -2.37 21.82 -15.05
CA ILE A 107 -1.91 21.73 -16.44
C ILE A 107 -0.46 21.22 -16.55
N PRO A 108 0.54 21.81 -15.86
CA PRO A 108 1.96 21.59 -16.19
C PRO A 108 2.41 20.12 -16.14
N PHE A 109 1.96 19.38 -15.14
CA PHE A 109 2.27 17.95 -15.02
C PHE A 109 1.42 17.10 -15.95
N ASN A 110 0.11 17.34 -15.97
CA ASN A 110 -0.83 16.39 -16.57
C ASN A 110 -0.86 16.43 -18.11
N GLU A 111 -0.46 17.55 -18.73
CA GLU A 111 -0.42 17.65 -20.20
C GLU A 111 0.63 16.71 -20.83
N LYS A 112 1.67 16.31 -20.07
CA LYS A 112 2.78 15.46 -20.53
C LYS A 112 2.64 13.99 -20.14
N ILE A 113 1.52 13.59 -19.54
CA ILE A 113 1.36 12.22 -19.03
C ILE A 113 1.53 11.16 -20.13
N PRO A 114 0.93 11.28 -21.33
CA PRO A 114 1.15 10.29 -22.38
C PRO A 114 2.63 10.14 -22.78
N GLU A 115 3.36 11.24 -22.91
CA GLU A 115 4.80 11.22 -23.21
C GLU A 115 5.61 10.64 -22.05
N LEU A 116 5.25 10.96 -20.82
CA LEU A 116 5.89 10.43 -19.61
C LEU A 116 5.70 8.91 -19.51
N MET A 117 4.48 8.41 -19.70
CA MET A 117 4.21 6.98 -19.66
C MET A 117 4.96 6.24 -20.77
N LYS A 118 5.03 6.83 -21.97
CA LYS A 118 5.85 6.31 -23.06
C LYS A 118 7.34 6.27 -22.70
N LEU A 119 7.88 7.29 -22.05
CA LEU A 119 9.29 7.34 -21.64
C LEU A 119 9.65 6.21 -20.67
N TYR A 120 8.76 5.89 -19.73
CA TYR A 120 8.96 4.82 -18.74
C TYR A 120 8.49 3.44 -19.22
N ASN A 121 8.07 3.31 -20.49
CA ASN A 121 7.49 2.09 -21.07
C ASN A 121 6.28 1.55 -20.28
N ILE A 122 5.48 2.45 -19.70
CA ILE A 122 4.21 2.11 -19.07
C ILE A 122 3.10 2.25 -20.12
N PRO A 123 2.34 1.19 -20.41
CA PRO A 123 1.16 1.26 -21.26
C PRO A 123 0.15 2.29 -20.76
N CYS A 124 -0.27 3.17 -21.65
CA CYS A 124 -1.26 4.19 -21.37
C CYS A 124 -2.29 4.21 -22.50
N THR A 125 -3.52 3.78 -22.20
CA THR A 125 -4.64 3.78 -23.13
C THR A 125 -5.52 4.98 -22.85
N ILE A 126 -5.73 5.84 -23.84
CA ILE A 126 -6.56 7.03 -23.70
C ILE A 126 -8.02 6.68 -23.99
N ILE A 127 -8.91 6.95 -23.05
CA ILE A 127 -10.37 6.81 -23.21
C ILE A 127 -10.94 8.22 -23.44
N ARG A 128 -11.28 8.57 -24.69
CA ARG A 128 -11.66 9.94 -25.04
C ARG A 128 -13.17 10.16 -25.02
N GLU A 129 -13.92 9.18 -25.52
CA GLU A 129 -15.36 9.24 -25.77
C GLU A 129 -16.01 7.89 -25.46
N TYR A 130 -17.35 7.82 -25.46
CA TYR A 130 -18.07 6.59 -25.12
C TYR A 130 -17.69 5.39 -26.00
N LYS A 131 -17.39 5.61 -27.29
CA LYS A 131 -16.98 4.53 -28.20
C LYS A 131 -15.67 3.83 -27.79
N ASP A 132 -14.86 4.49 -26.95
CA ASP A 132 -13.59 3.97 -26.45
C ASP A 132 -13.74 3.23 -25.11
N ILE A 133 -14.93 3.23 -24.50
CA ILE A 133 -15.13 2.78 -23.12
C ILE A 133 -14.74 1.33 -22.88
N ASP A 134 -14.95 0.47 -23.89
CA ASP A 134 -14.63 -0.96 -23.82
C ASP A 134 -13.11 -1.21 -23.75
N LEU A 135 -12.28 -0.22 -24.11
CA LEU A 135 -10.82 -0.32 -23.96
C LEU A 135 -10.38 -0.40 -22.49
N ILE A 136 -11.25 -0.04 -21.53
CA ILE A 136 -10.99 -0.28 -20.09
C ILE A 136 -10.82 -1.79 -19.82
N ALA A 137 -11.61 -2.64 -20.48
CA ALA A 137 -11.45 -4.09 -20.37
C ALA A 137 -10.08 -4.54 -20.89
N SER A 138 -9.61 -3.96 -21.99
CA SER A 138 -8.29 -4.23 -22.56
C SER A 138 -7.16 -3.82 -21.61
N VAL A 139 -7.28 -2.68 -20.92
CA VAL A 139 -6.31 -2.23 -19.91
C VAL A 139 -6.20 -3.24 -18.76
N ILE A 140 -7.33 -3.70 -18.24
CA ILE A 140 -7.36 -4.67 -17.15
C ILE A 140 -6.81 -6.02 -17.63
N SER A 141 -7.23 -6.47 -18.81
CA SER A 141 -6.74 -7.73 -19.37
C SER A 141 -5.23 -7.70 -19.62
N ASP A 142 -4.68 -6.59 -20.11
CA ASP A 142 -3.25 -6.46 -20.39
C ASP A 142 -2.44 -6.47 -19.10
N ALA A 143 -2.84 -5.67 -18.09
CA ALA A 143 -2.16 -5.62 -16.80
C ALA A 143 -1.98 -7.02 -16.19
N TRP A 144 -3.02 -7.85 -16.26
CA TRP A 144 -3.02 -9.23 -15.72
C TRP A 144 -2.36 -10.28 -16.62
N LYS A 145 -2.39 -10.13 -17.95
CA LYS A 145 -1.73 -11.09 -18.85
C LYS A 145 -0.23 -10.85 -18.92
N GLU A 146 0.16 -9.58 -18.93
CA GLU A 146 1.55 -9.14 -19.10
C GLU A 146 2.22 -8.84 -17.75
N ASN A 147 1.51 -9.02 -16.63
CA ASN A 147 2.03 -8.85 -15.27
C ASN A 147 2.72 -7.49 -15.08
N ARG A 148 2.00 -6.42 -15.42
CA ARG A 148 2.54 -5.06 -15.42
C ARG A 148 1.51 -4.00 -15.06
N PRO A 149 1.94 -2.77 -14.74
CA PRO A 149 1.04 -1.63 -14.68
C PRO A 149 0.47 -1.28 -16.06
N HIS A 150 -0.82 -0.93 -16.13
CA HIS A 150 -1.44 -0.36 -17.32
C HIS A 150 -2.44 0.73 -16.91
N ILE A 151 -2.29 1.92 -17.49
CA ILE A 151 -3.12 3.08 -17.17
C ILE A 151 -4.20 3.28 -18.25
N ALA A 152 -5.46 3.33 -17.82
CA ALA A 152 -6.55 3.95 -18.56
C ALA A 152 -6.60 5.45 -18.21
N LEU A 153 -6.25 6.31 -19.16
CA LEU A 153 -6.27 7.76 -18.99
C LEU A 153 -7.58 8.32 -19.57
N ILE A 154 -8.53 8.65 -18.69
CA ILE A 154 -9.90 8.99 -19.06
C ILE A 154 -10.04 10.50 -19.23
N SER A 155 -10.43 10.94 -20.42
CA SER A 155 -10.78 12.33 -20.68
C SER A 155 -12.05 12.74 -19.92
N PRO A 156 -12.08 13.92 -19.26
CA PRO A 156 -13.30 14.45 -18.66
C PRO A 156 -14.48 14.60 -19.64
N ARG A 157 -14.19 14.69 -20.95
CA ARG A 157 -15.19 14.71 -22.02
C ARG A 157 -16.10 13.46 -22.00
N LEU A 158 -15.59 12.32 -21.53
CA LEU A 158 -16.37 11.09 -21.41
C LEU A 158 -17.62 11.29 -20.53
N TRP A 159 -17.56 12.20 -19.55
CA TRP A 159 -18.64 12.42 -18.59
C TRP A 159 -19.63 13.51 -19.04
N GLU A 160 -19.36 14.22 -20.15
CA GLU A 160 -20.27 15.24 -20.67
C GLU A 160 -21.63 14.64 -21.08
N GLY A 161 -22.72 15.36 -20.77
CA GLY A 161 -24.09 14.92 -21.07
C GLY A 161 -24.68 13.91 -20.09
N GLY A 162 -23.92 13.49 -19.07
CA GLY A 162 -24.44 12.76 -17.91
C GLY A 162 -25.33 13.64 -17.04
N ARG A 163 -26.29 13.03 -16.34
CA ARG A 163 -27.00 13.70 -15.24
C ARG A 163 -26.24 13.40 -13.95
N ASP A 164 -25.89 14.43 -13.19
CA ASP A 164 -25.35 14.28 -11.82
C ASP A 164 -26.27 13.35 -11.02
N CYS A 165 -25.73 12.27 -10.48
CA CYS A 165 -26.44 11.28 -9.69
C CYS A 165 -25.83 11.08 -8.30
N PHE A 166 -24.63 11.61 -8.08
CA PHE A 166 -23.98 11.69 -6.78
C PHE A 166 -24.75 12.64 -5.87
N GLN A 167 -25.59 12.06 -5.03
CA GLN A 167 -26.07 12.73 -3.83
C GLN A 167 -25.01 12.53 -2.76
N ASN A 168 -24.52 13.64 -2.17
CA ASN A 168 -23.56 13.59 -1.09
C ASN A 168 -24.11 12.68 0.04
N PRO A 169 -23.54 11.50 0.29
CA PRO A 169 -24.16 10.48 1.12
C PRO A 169 -24.07 10.79 2.63
N HIS A 170 -23.67 12.00 3.02
CA HIS A 170 -23.37 12.33 4.41
C HIS A 170 -24.35 13.32 5.01
N GLU A 171 -25.48 12.77 5.46
CA GLU A 171 -26.24 13.23 6.63
C GLU A 171 -25.65 12.65 7.95
N LYS A 172 -24.43 12.10 7.91
CA LYS A 172 -23.77 11.54 9.11
C LYS A 172 -23.20 12.68 9.95
N THR A 173 -23.54 12.70 11.24
CA THR A 173 -22.97 13.66 12.18
C THR A 173 -21.46 13.42 12.30
N ARG A 174 -20.68 14.50 12.33
CA ARG A 174 -19.22 14.45 12.57
C ARG A 174 -18.89 14.36 14.07
N GLU A 175 -19.90 14.18 14.92
CA GLU A 175 -19.74 14.14 16.36
C GLU A 175 -19.10 12.82 16.78
N ARG A 176 -18.06 12.91 17.59
CA ARG A 176 -17.38 11.77 18.20
C ARG A 176 -16.71 12.17 19.50
N ILE A 177 -16.69 11.26 20.46
CA ILE A 177 -15.87 11.39 21.67
C ILE A 177 -14.52 10.76 21.36
N VAL A 178 -13.45 11.48 21.69
CA VAL A 178 -12.08 10.98 21.60
C VAL A 178 -11.51 11.00 23.00
N ASP A 179 -11.18 9.82 23.52
CA ASP A 179 -10.50 9.65 24.79
C ASP A 179 -9.17 8.92 24.54
N LEU A 180 -8.08 9.48 25.06
CA LEU A 180 -6.74 8.92 24.94
C LEU A 180 -6.03 9.08 26.27
N SER A 181 -5.88 7.97 26.99
CA SER A 181 -5.01 7.86 28.14
C SER A 181 -3.75 7.07 27.76
N HIS A 182 -2.58 7.64 28.03
CA HIS A 182 -1.32 6.96 27.80
C HIS A 182 -0.36 7.12 28.97
N GLN A 183 0.16 6.00 29.42
CA GLN A 183 1.34 5.91 30.26
C GLN A 183 2.31 4.96 29.56
N GLY A 184 3.57 5.38 29.45
CA GLY A 184 4.61 4.62 28.77
C GLY A 184 5.96 4.88 29.40
N VAL A 185 6.86 3.90 29.27
CA VAL A 185 8.27 4.04 29.64
C VAL A 185 9.06 3.97 28.35
N PHE A 186 9.97 4.93 28.14
CA PHE A 186 10.94 4.87 27.05
C PHE A 186 12.29 4.49 27.63
N SER A 187 12.58 3.19 27.61
CA SER A 187 13.83 2.65 28.15
C SER A 187 14.95 2.78 27.12
N LYS A 188 16.21 2.85 27.59
CA LYS A 188 17.37 2.85 26.71
C LYS A 188 17.34 1.60 25.82
N PRO A 189 17.38 1.73 24.48
CA PRO A 189 17.33 0.58 23.58
C PRO A 189 18.55 -0.32 23.75
N ILE A 190 18.34 -1.64 23.77
CA ILE A 190 19.39 -2.65 23.91
C ILE A 190 19.55 -3.53 22.66
N MET A 191 18.49 -3.70 21.87
CA MET A 191 18.52 -4.45 20.61
C MET A 191 18.95 -3.54 19.46
N GLN A 192 19.63 -4.08 18.45
CA GLN A 192 19.65 -3.52 17.10
C GLN A 192 18.52 -4.12 16.26
N ARG A 193 18.28 -3.57 15.08
CA ARG A 193 17.24 -4.05 14.16
C ARG A 193 17.36 -5.54 13.85
N ALA A 194 18.57 -5.99 13.51
CA ALA A 194 18.83 -7.41 13.23
C ALA A 194 18.48 -8.32 14.42
N ASP A 195 18.76 -7.89 15.66
CA ASP A 195 18.45 -8.67 16.86
C ASP A 195 16.92 -8.84 17.02
N ALA A 196 16.16 -7.76 16.80
CA ALA A 196 14.70 -7.81 16.83
C ALA A 196 14.13 -8.70 15.70
N ILE A 197 14.69 -8.60 14.50
CA ILE A 197 14.32 -9.46 13.36
C ILE A 197 14.59 -10.94 13.69
N GLU A 198 15.74 -11.28 14.28
CA GLU A 198 16.06 -12.65 14.70
C GLU A 198 15.08 -13.20 15.74
N VAL A 199 14.69 -12.37 16.71
CA VAL A 199 13.67 -12.75 17.71
C VAL A 199 12.36 -13.11 17.03
N ILE A 200 11.85 -12.25 16.14
CA ILE A 200 10.58 -12.49 15.43
C ILE A 200 10.71 -13.71 14.51
N ALA A 201 11.79 -13.78 13.72
CA ALA A 201 12.06 -14.89 12.80
C ALA A 201 12.14 -16.25 13.51
N SER A 202 12.64 -16.29 14.76
CA SER A 202 12.67 -17.52 15.56
C SER A 202 11.29 -18.03 15.98
N MET A 203 10.29 -17.15 16.00
CA MET A 203 8.91 -17.46 16.41
C MET A 203 7.97 -17.68 15.22
N MET A 204 8.36 -17.26 14.02
CA MET A 204 7.56 -17.43 12.82
C MET A 204 7.31 -18.91 12.52
N THR A 205 6.09 -19.19 12.09
CA THR A 205 5.63 -20.53 11.72
C THR A 205 5.08 -20.52 10.29
N ASN A 206 3.91 -19.91 10.09
CA ASN A 206 3.13 -20.00 8.85
C ASN A 206 2.66 -18.62 8.34
N GLU A 207 3.13 -17.53 8.95
CA GLU A 207 2.78 -16.17 8.56
C GLU A 207 3.36 -15.82 7.17
N LEU A 208 2.65 -14.99 6.42
CA LEU A 208 3.19 -14.29 5.27
C LEU A 208 3.89 -13.02 5.76
N VAL A 209 5.13 -12.80 5.36
CA VAL A 209 5.96 -11.72 5.90
C VAL A 209 6.33 -10.74 4.80
N VAL A 210 6.18 -9.45 5.07
CA VAL A 210 6.72 -8.37 4.23
C VAL A 210 7.80 -7.65 5.01
N SER A 211 8.99 -7.48 4.42
CA SER A 211 10.06 -6.68 5.02
C SER A 211 10.34 -5.43 4.20
N ASN A 212 10.53 -4.31 4.91
CA ASN A 212 10.80 -3.01 4.29
C ASN A 212 12.11 -2.97 3.47
N ILE A 213 12.21 -1.92 2.65
CA ILE A 213 13.27 -1.69 1.69
C ILE A 213 14.68 -1.69 2.32
N GLY A 214 15.60 -2.38 1.64
CA GLY A 214 17.02 -2.26 1.91
C GLY A 214 17.51 -3.21 3.00
N VAL A 215 18.17 -2.67 4.03
CA VAL A 215 18.84 -3.48 5.05
C VAL A 215 17.90 -4.40 5.85
N PRO A 216 16.67 -4.00 6.26
CA PRO A 216 15.76 -4.90 6.96
C PRO A 216 15.47 -6.20 6.19
N SER A 217 15.26 -6.10 4.87
CA SER A 217 15.08 -7.28 4.01
C SER A 217 16.33 -8.19 3.98
N LYS A 218 17.55 -7.62 3.96
CA LYS A 218 18.79 -8.40 4.00
C LYS A 218 18.97 -9.11 5.35
N GLU A 219 18.65 -8.42 6.44
CA GLU A 219 18.72 -8.96 7.79
C GLU A 219 17.69 -10.09 7.97
N LEU A 220 16.47 -9.94 7.46
CA LEU A 220 15.47 -11.02 7.47
C LEU A 220 15.90 -12.21 6.61
N TYR A 221 16.42 -11.98 5.40
CA TYR A 221 16.93 -13.04 4.54
C TYR A 221 18.05 -13.85 5.21
N HIS A 222 18.97 -13.16 5.89
CA HIS A 222 20.06 -13.81 6.63
C HIS A 222 19.56 -14.56 7.86
N ALA A 223 18.61 -13.99 8.60
CA ALA A 223 18.06 -14.61 9.80
C ALA A 223 17.21 -15.85 9.48
N ARG A 224 16.36 -15.77 8.44
CA ARG A 224 15.47 -16.86 8.02
C ARG A 224 14.92 -16.64 6.61
N ASP A 225 15.56 -17.21 5.60
CA ASP A 225 14.99 -17.27 4.26
C ASP A 225 13.92 -18.37 4.14
N VAL A 226 12.71 -17.98 3.76
CA VAL A 226 11.60 -18.90 3.42
C VAL A 226 10.72 -18.30 2.32
N PRO A 227 10.01 -19.12 1.52
CA PRO A 227 9.10 -18.62 0.48
C PRO A 227 8.02 -17.65 0.94
N ALA A 228 7.61 -17.74 2.21
CA ALA A 228 6.60 -16.86 2.80
C ALA A 228 7.08 -15.42 3.04
N ASN A 229 8.36 -15.11 2.80
CA ASN A 229 8.92 -13.78 2.96
C ASN A 229 8.95 -13.03 1.62
N PHE A 230 8.28 -11.90 1.57
CA PHE A 230 8.38 -10.92 0.49
C PHE A 230 9.41 -9.84 0.86
N TYR A 231 10.57 -9.90 0.22
CA TYR A 231 11.65 -8.96 0.42
C TYR A 231 11.50 -7.74 -0.48
N MET A 232 11.18 -6.58 0.08
CA MET A 232 11.15 -5.35 -0.72
C MET A 232 12.57 -4.86 -1.01
N LEU A 233 12.95 -4.92 -2.27
CA LEU A 233 14.17 -4.34 -2.85
C LEU A 233 14.01 -2.84 -3.18
N GLY A 234 12.78 -2.34 -3.25
CA GLY A 234 12.41 -0.99 -3.70
C GLY A 234 11.22 -0.41 -2.93
N SER A 235 10.74 0.76 -3.36
CA SER A 235 9.50 1.39 -2.86
C SER A 235 9.46 1.72 -1.35
N TYR A 236 10.21 2.75 -0.96
CA TYR A 236 10.08 3.39 0.35
C TYR A 236 8.61 3.71 0.67
N THR A 237 8.18 3.55 1.93
CA THR A 237 6.79 3.70 2.44
C THR A 237 5.78 2.61 2.09
N GLN A 238 6.15 1.60 1.28
CA GLN A 238 5.17 0.67 0.72
C GLN A 238 5.03 -0.68 1.45
N ALA A 239 5.81 -0.96 2.50
CA ALA A 239 5.73 -2.24 3.23
C ALA A 239 4.37 -2.42 3.94
N SER A 240 3.94 -1.42 4.71
CA SER A 240 2.62 -1.45 5.37
C SER A 240 1.44 -1.40 4.38
N PRO A 241 1.45 -0.56 3.32
CA PRO A 241 0.46 -0.66 2.24
C PRO A 241 0.38 -2.05 1.58
N LEU A 242 1.53 -2.65 1.24
CA LEU A 242 1.59 -4.00 0.67
C LEU A 242 1.01 -5.05 1.63
N GLY A 243 1.39 -4.98 2.91
CA GLY A 243 0.88 -5.86 3.95
C GLY A 243 -0.63 -5.76 4.14
N LEU A 244 -1.21 -4.55 4.07
CA LEU A 244 -2.67 -4.36 4.08
C LEU A 244 -3.32 -5.09 2.90
N GLY A 245 -2.77 -4.91 1.69
CA GLY A 245 -3.28 -5.57 0.50
C GLY A 245 -3.30 -7.09 0.61
N ILE A 246 -2.20 -7.68 1.09
CA ILE A 246 -2.09 -9.13 1.33
C ILE A 246 -3.14 -9.56 2.37
N ALA A 247 -3.21 -8.86 3.52
CA ALA A 247 -4.10 -9.21 4.63
C ALA A 247 -5.58 -9.17 4.24
N LEU A 248 -5.97 -8.24 3.37
CA LEU A 248 -7.34 -8.14 2.85
C LEU A 248 -7.74 -9.29 1.91
N GLY A 249 -6.77 -9.97 1.31
CA GLY A 249 -7.00 -11.02 0.32
C GLY A 249 -6.77 -12.45 0.81
N THR A 250 -6.38 -12.65 2.07
CA THR A 250 -6.10 -13.96 2.65
C THR A 250 -6.54 -14.04 4.12
N ASP A 251 -6.78 -15.25 4.63
CA ASP A 251 -7.02 -15.49 6.05
C ASP A 251 -5.72 -15.80 6.82
N ARG A 252 -4.60 -16.05 6.11
CA ARG A 252 -3.29 -16.26 6.75
C ARG A 252 -2.86 -15.01 7.50
N LYS A 253 -2.14 -15.19 8.60
CA LYS A 253 -1.51 -14.07 9.33
C LYS A 253 -0.48 -13.40 8.44
N VAL A 254 -0.51 -12.06 8.42
CA VAL A 254 0.42 -11.21 7.68
C VAL A 254 1.23 -10.39 8.68
N VAL A 255 2.55 -10.44 8.56
CA VAL A 255 3.48 -9.71 9.41
C VAL A 255 4.26 -8.73 8.56
N VAL A 256 4.20 -7.45 8.91
CA VAL A 256 4.98 -6.40 8.24
C VAL A 256 6.10 -5.95 9.15
N LEU A 257 7.34 -6.07 8.68
CA LEU A 257 8.52 -5.48 9.31
C LEU A 257 8.78 -4.13 8.65
N ASP A 258 8.27 -3.05 9.25
CA ASP A 258 8.39 -1.68 8.76
C ASP A 258 9.32 -0.84 9.65
N GLY A 259 9.81 0.27 9.12
CA GLY A 259 10.70 1.19 9.85
C GLY A 259 9.97 2.47 10.25
N ASP A 260 10.44 3.13 11.30
CA ASP A 260 9.92 4.41 11.78
C ASP A 260 9.87 5.47 10.67
N GLY A 261 10.96 5.67 9.91
CA GLY A 261 10.98 6.64 8.82
C GLY A 261 9.92 6.36 7.75
N SER A 262 9.78 5.10 7.35
CA SER A 262 8.81 4.64 6.35
C SER A 262 7.36 4.88 6.82
N LEU A 263 7.06 4.52 8.07
CA LEU A 263 5.74 4.71 8.68
C LEU A 263 5.39 6.20 8.87
N LEU A 264 6.38 7.05 9.14
CA LEU A 264 6.20 8.51 9.19
C LEU A 264 6.06 9.14 7.80
N GLY A 265 6.52 8.47 6.75
CA GLY A 265 6.48 8.95 5.36
C GLY A 265 5.19 8.63 4.60
N THR A 266 4.36 7.70 5.10
CA THR A 266 3.09 7.27 4.50
C THR A 266 1.87 7.88 5.21
N SER A 267 0.71 7.82 4.57
CA SER A 267 -0.61 8.13 5.16
C SER A 267 -1.47 6.89 5.42
N VAL A 268 -0.88 5.69 5.40
CA VAL A 268 -1.65 4.44 5.38
C VAL A 268 -2.22 4.03 6.74
N LEU A 269 -1.67 4.46 7.88
CA LEU A 269 -2.11 3.96 9.20
C LEU A 269 -3.62 4.17 9.46
N PRO A 270 -4.21 5.36 9.18
CA PRO A 270 -5.66 5.54 9.27
C PRO A 270 -6.48 4.69 8.28
N VAL A 271 -5.89 4.33 7.13
CA VAL A 271 -6.53 3.44 6.15
C VAL A 271 -6.54 2.00 6.69
N ILE A 272 -5.40 1.55 7.23
CA ILE A 272 -5.27 0.21 7.83
C ILE A 272 -6.24 0.04 9.00
N SER A 273 -6.33 1.03 9.90
CA SER A 273 -7.26 0.99 11.02
C SER A 273 -8.72 1.03 10.58
N GLY A 274 -9.04 1.79 9.53
CA GLY A 274 -10.39 1.83 8.95
C GLY A 274 -10.84 0.51 8.36
N GLU A 275 -9.92 -0.26 7.76
CA GLU A 275 -10.19 -1.59 7.24
C GLU A 275 -10.11 -2.70 8.31
N SER A 276 -9.32 -2.48 9.37
CA SER A 276 -9.18 -3.34 10.55
C SER A 276 -9.04 -4.86 10.27
N PRO A 277 -8.09 -5.31 9.41
CA PRO A 277 -7.90 -6.73 9.14
C PRO A 277 -7.47 -7.51 10.40
N GLU A 278 -8.21 -8.57 10.75
CA GLU A 278 -8.00 -9.40 11.96
C GLU A 278 -6.69 -10.24 11.93
N ASN A 279 -6.05 -10.30 10.76
CA ASN A 279 -4.88 -11.11 10.49
C ASN A 279 -3.60 -10.29 10.26
N LEU A 280 -3.61 -8.96 10.41
CA LEU A 280 -2.45 -8.10 10.15
C LEU A 280 -1.71 -7.70 11.43
N ILE A 281 -0.40 -7.87 11.42
CA ILE A 281 0.52 -7.43 12.48
C ILE A 281 1.55 -6.49 11.83
N ILE A 282 1.62 -5.25 12.31
CA ILE A 282 2.66 -4.29 11.91
C ILE A 282 3.69 -4.20 13.03
N ILE A 283 4.94 -4.49 12.70
CA ILE A 283 6.07 -4.36 13.60
C ILE A 283 6.92 -3.17 13.13
N CYS A 284 6.84 -2.08 13.88
CA CYS A 284 7.64 -0.88 13.68
C CYS A 284 9.00 -1.06 14.36
N LEU A 285 10.04 -1.29 13.57
CA LEU A 285 11.44 -1.35 14.00
C LEU A 285 12.00 0.08 14.06
N ASP A 286 11.89 0.71 15.22
CA ASP A 286 12.22 2.12 15.44
C ASP A 286 13.63 2.28 16.02
N ASN A 287 14.58 2.63 15.15
CA ASN A 287 15.93 3.03 15.54
C ASN A 287 16.13 4.55 15.56
N GLY A 288 15.07 5.33 15.32
CA GLY A 288 15.09 6.78 15.25
C GLY A 288 15.93 7.36 14.11
N VAL A 289 16.35 6.57 13.12
CA VAL A 289 17.29 7.02 12.08
C VAL A 289 17.04 6.34 10.73
N PHE A 290 17.39 7.03 9.65
CA PHE A 290 17.45 6.42 8.32
C PHE A 290 18.69 5.53 8.19
N GLY A 291 18.60 4.31 8.74
CA GLY A 291 19.75 3.41 8.86
C GLY A 291 20.42 3.02 7.54
N SER A 292 19.65 2.94 6.44
CA SER A 292 20.18 2.58 5.12
C SER A 292 21.00 3.69 4.44
N THR A 293 20.90 4.94 4.89
CA THR A 293 21.55 6.11 4.24
C THR A 293 22.66 6.74 5.08
N GLY A 294 22.94 6.22 6.27
CA GLY A 294 24.00 6.70 7.16
C GLY A 294 23.49 7.25 8.50
N ASP A 295 22.38 6.72 9.01
CA ASP A 295 21.85 7.01 10.35
C ASP A 295 21.48 8.49 10.59
N GLN A 296 20.98 9.20 9.57
CA GLN A 296 20.42 10.53 9.78
C GLN A 296 19.15 10.43 10.63
N CYS A 297 19.01 11.28 11.66
CA CYS A 297 17.86 11.26 12.56
C CYS A 297 16.54 11.38 11.80
N SER A 298 15.60 10.48 12.10
CA SER A 298 14.20 10.64 11.75
C SER A 298 13.48 11.44 12.85
N PRO A 299 12.23 11.91 12.61
CA PRO A 299 11.43 12.51 13.68
C PRO A 299 11.14 11.56 14.87
N ALA A 300 11.29 10.25 14.71
CA ALA A 300 11.13 9.30 15.81
C ALA A 300 12.29 9.33 16.82
N PHE A 301 13.45 9.91 16.45
CA PHE A 301 14.63 9.94 17.32
C PHE A 301 14.38 10.58 18.69
N ASN A 302 13.57 11.65 18.74
CA ASN A 302 13.31 12.39 19.97
C ASN A 302 11.92 13.06 20.05
N LEU A 303 11.06 12.93 19.03
CA LEU A 303 9.82 13.69 18.95
C LEU A 303 8.58 12.80 18.82
N VAL A 304 8.52 11.94 17.80
CA VAL A 304 7.31 11.19 17.47
C VAL A 304 7.33 9.79 18.07
N ASP A 305 6.27 9.45 18.82
CA ASP A 305 6.05 8.10 19.33
C ASP A 305 5.08 7.34 18.40
N LEU A 306 5.59 6.28 17.76
CA LEU A 306 4.84 5.54 16.73
C LEU A 306 3.70 4.70 17.30
N GLU A 307 3.79 4.22 18.54
CA GLU A 307 2.67 3.56 19.22
C GLU A 307 1.51 4.55 19.44
N LEU A 308 1.82 5.77 19.89
CA LEU A 308 0.83 6.84 20.04
C LEU A 308 0.25 7.28 18.71
N LEU A 309 1.07 7.38 17.66
CA LEU A 309 0.59 7.67 16.31
C LEU A 309 -0.36 6.58 15.80
N ALA A 310 -0.04 5.30 16.04
CA ALA A 310 -0.92 4.19 15.69
C ALA A 310 -2.26 4.27 16.46
N LYS A 311 -2.23 4.52 17.79
CA LYS A 311 -3.45 4.73 18.58
C LYS A 311 -4.29 5.89 18.06
N ALA A 312 -3.67 7.03 17.78
CA ALA A 312 -4.33 8.21 17.24
C ALA A 312 -4.91 7.97 15.83
N SER A 313 -4.32 7.04 15.08
CA SER A 313 -4.82 6.59 13.77
C SER A 313 -5.98 5.59 13.89
N GLY A 314 -6.27 5.04 15.07
CA GLY A 314 -7.40 4.12 15.32
C GLY A 314 -7.00 2.68 15.67
N PHE A 315 -5.71 2.39 15.89
CA PHE A 315 -5.31 1.05 16.35
C PHE A 315 -5.70 0.85 17.83
N HIS A 316 -6.51 -0.18 18.09
CA HIS A 316 -6.93 -0.51 19.46
C HIS A 316 -5.97 -1.47 20.18
N LYS A 317 -5.25 -2.31 19.44
CA LYS A 317 -4.26 -3.24 19.98
C LYS A 317 -2.87 -2.76 19.59
N THR A 318 -2.13 -2.26 20.59
CA THR A 318 -0.75 -1.83 20.41
C THR A 318 0.11 -2.29 21.58
N CYS A 319 1.42 -2.38 21.36
CA CYS A 319 2.40 -2.59 22.42
C CYS A 319 3.69 -1.85 22.07
N LYS A 320 4.38 -1.31 23.07
CA LYS A 320 5.75 -0.78 22.95
C LYS A 320 6.71 -1.68 23.72
N VAL A 321 7.77 -2.11 23.05
CA VAL A 321 8.73 -3.10 23.57
C VAL A 321 10.17 -2.62 23.41
N HIS A 322 11.03 -3.01 24.34
CA HIS A 322 12.44 -2.59 24.43
C HIS A 322 13.40 -3.77 24.55
N THR A 323 12.91 -4.94 24.95
CA THR A 323 13.72 -6.15 25.21
C THR A 323 13.28 -7.32 24.31
N PRO A 324 14.16 -8.32 24.09
CA PRO A 324 13.79 -9.54 23.38
C PRO A 324 12.60 -10.27 24.01
N GLU A 325 12.52 -10.33 25.34
CA GLU A 325 11.45 -11.01 26.09
C GLU A 325 10.10 -10.31 25.93
N GLU A 326 10.09 -8.97 25.98
CA GLU A 326 8.90 -8.16 25.70
C GLU A 326 8.44 -8.36 24.26
N LEU A 327 9.36 -8.36 23.29
CA LEU A 327 9.04 -8.59 21.88
C LEU A 327 8.44 -9.98 21.63
N LYS A 328 9.01 -11.03 22.25
CA LYS A 328 8.44 -12.39 22.18
C LYS A 328 7.02 -12.43 22.72
N THR A 329 6.79 -11.79 23.86
CA THR A 329 5.47 -11.74 24.51
C THR A 329 4.45 -10.99 23.65
N ALA A 330 4.82 -9.81 23.15
CA ALA A 330 3.97 -8.99 22.30
C ALA A 330 3.64 -9.69 20.97
N TYR A 331 4.63 -10.35 20.35
CA TYR A 331 4.42 -11.09 19.11
C TYR A 331 3.50 -12.30 19.32
N ALA A 332 3.71 -13.08 20.38
CA ALA A 332 2.80 -14.18 20.74
C ALA A 332 1.36 -13.68 20.98
N GLN A 333 1.19 -12.53 21.63
CA GLN A 333 -0.12 -11.91 21.82
C GLN A 333 -0.75 -11.49 20.48
N ALA A 334 0.03 -10.87 19.58
CA ALA A 334 -0.46 -10.42 18.28
C ALA A 334 -0.93 -11.58 17.38
N LEU A 335 -0.31 -12.76 17.51
CA LEU A 335 -0.72 -13.97 16.79
C LEU A 335 -2.13 -14.44 17.17
N THR A 336 -2.67 -14.04 18.33
CA THR A 336 -4.01 -14.48 18.78
C THR A 336 -5.17 -13.89 17.98
N GLY A 337 -5.01 -12.77 17.26
CA GLY A 337 -6.13 -12.13 16.55
C GLY A 337 -6.16 -10.61 16.66
N GLY A 338 -6.78 -9.96 15.68
CA GLY A 338 -6.95 -8.52 15.57
C GLY A 338 -5.79 -7.81 14.87
N LEU A 339 -6.11 -6.66 14.26
CA LEU A 339 -5.12 -5.71 13.79
C LEU A 339 -4.23 -5.27 14.96
N PHE A 340 -2.92 -5.52 14.86
CA PHE A 340 -1.97 -5.28 15.95
C PHE A 340 -0.79 -4.43 15.50
N PHE A 341 -0.39 -3.45 16.31
CA PHE A 341 0.81 -2.63 16.09
C PHE A 341 1.83 -2.83 17.22
N ILE A 342 3.04 -3.28 16.89
CA ILE A 342 4.14 -3.46 17.85
C ILE A 342 5.20 -2.41 17.54
N HIS A 343 5.44 -1.49 18.48
CA HIS A 343 6.50 -0.47 18.42
C HIS A 343 7.75 -1.00 19.12
N VAL A 344 8.76 -1.37 18.36
CA VAL A 344 10.01 -1.96 18.88
C VAL A 344 11.08 -0.88 18.93
N ILE A 345 11.52 -0.52 20.13
CA ILE A 345 12.56 0.49 20.35
C ILE A 345 13.94 -0.18 20.24
N ILE A 346 14.72 0.22 19.25
CA ILE A 346 16.02 -0.36 18.91
C ILE A 346 17.11 0.71 18.75
N ARG A 347 18.37 0.29 18.74
CA ARG A 347 19.52 1.17 18.54
C ARG A 347 19.78 1.40 17.05
N PRO A 348 20.32 2.58 16.67
CA PRO A 348 20.95 2.79 15.37
C PRO A 348 21.99 1.74 15.00
N GLY A 349 22.24 1.61 13.71
CA GLY A 349 23.20 0.67 13.14
C GLY A 349 22.57 -0.49 12.38
N ASN A 350 23.39 -1.10 11.54
CA ASN A 350 23.04 -2.18 10.63
C ASN A 350 23.98 -3.36 10.88
N ARG A 351 23.45 -4.59 10.80
CA ARG A 351 24.33 -5.76 10.79
C ARG A 351 24.98 -5.91 9.41
N SER A 352 26.26 -6.28 9.39
CA SER A 352 26.96 -6.59 8.13
C SER A 352 26.49 -7.95 7.62
N VAL A 353 25.60 -7.94 6.63
CA VAL A 353 25.04 -9.13 5.98
C VAL A 353 25.15 -9.00 4.45
N SER A 354 25.20 -10.12 3.75
CA SER A 354 25.26 -10.15 2.29
C SER A 354 23.96 -9.61 1.66
N ASN A 355 24.05 -9.17 0.40
CA ASN A 355 22.86 -8.86 -0.38
C ASN A 355 22.02 -10.12 -0.63
N ILE A 356 20.72 -9.92 -0.84
CA ILE A 356 19.79 -10.97 -1.25
C ILE A 356 20.17 -11.38 -2.68
N PRO A 357 20.45 -12.67 -2.95
CA PRO A 357 20.87 -13.13 -4.28
C PRO A 357 19.70 -13.36 -5.25
N LEU A 358 18.46 -13.19 -4.78
CA LEU A 358 17.24 -13.41 -5.55
C LEU A 358 16.89 -12.22 -6.44
N LEU A 359 16.42 -12.52 -7.65
CA LEU A 359 15.78 -11.56 -8.53
C LEU A 359 14.39 -11.16 -8.00
N PRO A 360 13.88 -9.96 -8.35
CA PRO A 360 12.52 -9.56 -7.98
C PRO A 360 11.45 -10.58 -8.38
N SER A 361 11.56 -11.16 -9.58
CA SER A 361 10.62 -12.19 -10.07
C SER A 361 10.67 -13.45 -9.21
N GLU A 362 11.85 -13.89 -8.77
CA GLU A 362 12.00 -15.07 -7.90
C GLU A 362 11.37 -14.82 -6.52
N ILE A 363 11.52 -13.61 -5.98
CA ILE A 363 10.87 -13.19 -4.72
C ILE A 363 9.34 -13.21 -4.89
N LYS A 364 8.82 -12.67 -6.00
CA LYS A 364 7.38 -12.71 -6.31
C LYS A 364 6.88 -14.16 -6.42
N ASP A 365 7.50 -14.95 -7.29
CA ASP A 365 6.98 -16.26 -7.70
C ASP A 365 6.94 -17.24 -6.52
N ARG A 366 7.99 -17.23 -5.68
CA ARG A 366 8.02 -18.06 -4.46
C ARG A 366 6.96 -17.62 -3.45
N PHE A 367 6.76 -16.32 -3.28
CA PHE A 367 5.76 -15.79 -2.35
C PHE A 367 4.34 -16.10 -2.80
N CYS A 368 4.04 -15.91 -4.09
CA CYS A 368 2.72 -16.25 -4.64
C CYS A 368 2.44 -17.75 -4.52
N SER A 369 3.42 -18.58 -4.88
CA SER A 369 3.30 -20.05 -4.76
C SER A 369 3.00 -20.46 -3.32
N GLU A 370 3.68 -19.85 -2.35
CA GLU A 370 3.47 -20.08 -0.91
C GLU A 370 2.10 -19.56 -0.46
N ALA A 371 1.67 -18.39 -0.94
CA ALA A 371 0.35 -17.82 -0.67
C ALA A 371 -0.80 -18.61 -1.35
N GLY A 372 -0.50 -19.62 -2.16
CA GLY A 372 -1.48 -20.46 -2.85
C GLY A 372 -2.00 -19.86 -4.15
N THR A 373 -1.26 -18.92 -4.75
CA THR A 373 -1.65 -18.17 -5.94
C THR A 373 -0.65 -18.35 -7.08
N LYS A 374 -1.13 -18.13 -8.31
CA LYS A 374 -0.30 -18.08 -9.52
C LYS A 374 -0.65 -16.81 -10.27
N ILE A 375 0.30 -15.87 -10.32
CA ILE A 375 0.19 -14.62 -11.08
C ILE A 375 1.39 -14.42 -11.99
#